data_AF-A0A925YKL0-F1
#
_entry.id   AF-A0A925YKL0-F1
#
_cell.length_a   1.000
_cell.length_b   1.000
_cell.length_c   1.000
_cell.angle_alpha   90.00
_cell.angle_beta   90.00
_cell.angle_gamma   90.00
#
_symmetry.space_group_name_H-M   'P 1'
#
loop_
_entity.id
_entity.type
_entity.pdbx_description
1 polymer ?
#
loop_
_entity_poly.entity_id
_entity_poly.type
_entity_poly.pdbx_seq_one_letter_code
_entity_poly.pdbx_strand_id
1 'polypeptide(L)' 'MTYTIRSYDANRDDLEAITRLLHRAYAPLKEQGMWFVASVQDVEATRSRLASGFAFVAVDDTTGSVLGTITVYSP' A
#
# COMPACT_ATOMS: atom_id res chain seq x y z
N MET A 1 -3.72 11.58 16.37
CA MET A 1 -3.21 10.50 15.51
C MET A 1 -2.00 11.05 14.77
N THR A 2 -0.80 10.54 15.08
CA THR A 2 0.44 10.91 14.40
C THR A 2 0.89 9.74 13.54
N TYR A 3 1.55 10.05 12.44
CA TYR A 3 2.10 9.05 11.54
C TYR A 3 3.43 9.54 11.00
N THR A 4 4.30 8.59 10.69
CA THR A 4 5.58 8.83 10.03
C THR A 4 5.54 8.27 8.61
N ILE A 5 5.97 9.07 7.63
CA ILE A 5 6.26 8.57 6.28
C ILE A 5 7.73 8.17 6.22
N ARG A 6 7.98 6.93 5.80
CA ARG A 6 9.34 6.41 5.60
C ARG A 6 9.41 5.53 4.37
N SER A 7 10.62 5.22 3.92
CA SER A 7 10.82 4.22 2.87
C SER A 7 10.21 2.88 3.29
N TYR A 8 9.63 2.20 2.29
CA TYR A 8 9.19 0.81 2.42
C TYR A 8 10.39 -0.11 2.67
N ASP A 9 10.23 -1.08 3.57
CA ASP A 9 11.22 -2.10 3.87
C ASP A 9 10.58 -3.48 3.81
N ALA A 10 11.00 -4.28 2.82
CA ALA A 10 10.45 -5.60 2.55
C ALA A 10 10.65 -6.62 3.69
N ASN A 11 11.61 -6.40 4.59
CA ASN A 11 11.83 -7.28 5.74
C ASN A 11 11.02 -6.89 6.96
N ARG A 12 10.47 -5.66 6.98
CA ARG A 12 9.75 -5.09 8.13
C ARG A 12 8.26 -4.93 7.87
N ASP A 13 7.89 -4.58 6.64
CA ASP A 13 6.52 -4.20 6.28
C ASP A 13 5.73 -5.41 5.77
N ASP A 14 4.64 -5.73 6.47
CA ASP A 14 3.76 -6.85 6.13
C ASP A 14 3.01 -6.60 4.81
N LEU A 15 3.45 -7.30 3.76
CA LEU A 15 2.85 -7.25 2.42
C LEU A 15 1.39 -7.68 2.39
N GLU A 16 0.97 -8.63 3.21
CA GLU A 16 -0.43 -9.03 3.26
C GLU A 16 -1.29 -7.93 3.88
N ALA A 17 -0.81 -7.29 4.96
CA ALA A 17 -1.48 -6.16 5.58
C ALA A 17 -1.63 -4.99 4.60
N ILE A 18 -0.57 -4.69 3.83
CA ILE A 18 -0.61 -3.67 2.77
C ILE A 18 -1.62 -4.06 1.69
N THR A 19 -1.65 -5.33 1.25
CA THR A 19 -2.59 -5.79 0.23
C THR A 19 -4.05 -5.63 0.70
N ARG A 20 -4.35 -6.02 1.96
CA ARG A 20 -5.67 -5.82 2.57
C ARG A 20 -6.03 -4.34 2.71
N LEU A 21 -5.05 -3.49 3.05
CA LEU A 21 -5.22 -2.03 3.10
C LEU A 21 -5.63 -1.49 1.73
N LEU A 22 -4.97 -1.91 0.64
CA LEU A 22 -5.29 -1.48 -0.72
C LEU A 22 -6.69 -1.93 -1.13
N HIS A 23 -7.08 -3.18 -0.87
CA HIS A 23 -8.44 -3.66 -1.13
C HIS A 23 -9.48 -2.80 -0.41
N ARG A 24 -9.26 -2.49 0.89
CA ARG A 24 -10.15 -1.63 1.67
C ARG A 24 -10.24 -0.22 1.11
N ALA A 25 -9.10 0.38 0.74
CA ALA A 25 -9.05 1.73 0.21
C ALA A 25 -9.78 1.87 -1.14
N TYR A 26 -9.72 0.83 -1.99
CA TYR A 26 -10.33 0.83 -3.32
C TYR A 26 -11.73 0.22 -3.38
N ALA A 27 -12.23 -0.42 -2.31
CA ALA A 27 -13.56 -1.04 -2.28
C ALA A 27 -14.70 -0.08 -2.68
N PRO A 28 -14.78 1.18 -2.17
CA PRO A 28 -15.83 2.11 -2.58
C PRO A 28 -15.77 2.48 -4.08
N LEU A 29 -14.56 2.54 -4.66
CA LEU A 29 -14.38 2.85 -6.09
C LEU A 29 -14.85 1.67 -6.95
N LYS A 30 -14.58 0.44 -6.50
CA LYS A 30 -15.08 -0.77 -7.15
C LYS A 30 -16.60 -0.85 -7.11
N GLU A 31 -17.23 -0.49 -5.99
CA GLU A 31 -18.69 -0.41 -5.84
C GLU A 31 -19.32 0.61 -6.82
N GLN A 32 -18.60 1.67 -7.17
CA GLN A 32 -18.99 2.65 -8.19
C GLN A 32 -18.71 2.19 -9.64
N GLY A 33 -18.26 0.95 -9.83
CA GLY A 33 -17.95 0.39 -11.15
C GLY A 33 -16.59 0.80 -11.72
N MET A 34 -15.73 1.46 -10.94
CA MET A 34 -14.37 1.79 -11.38
C MET A 34 -13.43 0.59 -11.22
N TRP A 35 -12.70 0.25 -12.28
CA TRP A 35 -11.82 -0.92 -12.28
C TRP A 35 -10.37 -0.53 -12.01
N PHE A 36 -9.96 -0.60 -10.74
CA PHE A 36 -8.58 -0.45 -10.33
C PHE A 36 -7.97 -1.79 -9.93
N VAL A 37 -6.79 -2.11 -10.46
CA VAL A 37 -6.04 -3.33 -10.11
C VAL A 37 -5.85 -3.45 -8.59
N ALA A 38 -5.62 -2.32 -7.91
CA ALA A 38 -5.47 -2.26 -6.45
C ALA A 38 -6.67 -2.78 -5.65
N SER A 39 -7.85 -2.87 -6.26
CA SER A 39 -9.06 -3.43 -5.62
C SER A 39 -9.10 -4.96 -5.59
N VAL A 40 -8.25 -5.64 -6.37
CA VAL A 40 -8.28 -7.10 -6.56
C VAL A 40 -6.89 -7.75 -6.61
N GLN A 41 -5.81 -6.96 -6.55
CA GLN A 41 -4.44 -7.47 -6.68
C GLN A 41 -4.09 -8.46 -5.56
N ASP A 42 -3.29 -9.47 -5.89
CA ASP A 42 -2.71 -10.36 -4.90
C ASP A 42 -1.46 -9.76 -4.25
N VAL A 43 -0.87 -10.51 -3.31
CA VAL A 43 0.31 -10.10 -2.56
C VAL A 43 1.53 -9.95 -3.49
N GLU A 44 1.65 -10.77 -4.53
CA GLU A 44 2.77 -10.70 -5.48
C GLU A 44 2.70 -9.44 -6.33
N ALA A 45 1.51 -9.06 -6.79
CA ALA A 45 1.29 -7.79 -7.48
C ALA A 45 1.58 -6.59 -6.56
N THR A 46 1.25 -6.67 -5.27
CA THR A 46 1.65 -5.65 -4.27
C THR A 46 3.16 -5.53 -4.17
N ARG A 47 3.87 -6.67 -4.02
CA ARG A 47 5.33 -6.72 -3.96
C ARG A 47 5.96 -6.11 -5.20
N SER A 48 5.54 -6.55 -6.38
CA SER A 48 6.03 -6.06 -7.66
C SER A 48 5.87 -4.54 -7.79
N ARG A 49 4.70 -4.00 -7.44
CA ARG A 49 4.45 -2.54 -7.47
C ARG A 49 5.34 -1.76 -6.52
N LEU A 50 5.55 -2.25 -5.29
CA LEU A 50 6.42 -1.60 -4.31
C LEU A 50 7.89 -1.65 -4.73
N ALA A 51 8.30 -2.68 -5.48
CA ALA A 51 9.66 -2.85 -5.98
C ALA A 51 9.94 -2.10 -7.31
N SER A 52 8.89 -1.70 -8.04
CA SER A 52 9.02 -1.10 -9.38
C SER A 52 9.45 0.37 -9.37
N GLY A 53 9.53 1.00 -8.19
CA GLY A 53 9.97 2.38 -8.02
C GLY A 53 10.40 2.66 -6.58
N PHE A 54 10.46 3.93 -6.22
CA PHE A 54 10.76 4.34 -4.84
C PHE A 54 9.49 4.34 -4.00
N ALA A 55 9.33 3.29 -3.19
CA ALA A 55 8.16 3.11 -2.33
C ALA A 55 8.33 3.72 -0.93
N PHE A 56 7.26 4.34 -0.45
CA PHE A 56 7.10 4.90 0.89
C PHE A 56 5.84 4.34 1.54
N VAL A 57 5.88 4.20 2.86
CA VAL A 57 4.75 3.81 3.70
C VAL A 57 4.49 4.89 4.75
N ALA A 58 3.21 5.19 5.00
CA ALA A 58 2.77 5.95 6.16
C ALA A 58 2.47 4.96 7.29
N VAL A 59 3.08 5.17 8.47
CA VAL A 59 2.96 4.24 9.60
C VAL A 59 2.40 4.98 10.80
N ASP A 60 1.36 4.42 11.41
CA ASP A 60 0.83 4.91 12.68
C ASP A 60 1.87 4.74 13.79
N ASP A 61 2.25 5.83 14.47
CA ASP A 61 3.35 5.79 15.44
C ASP A 61 3.00 5.01 16.71
N THR A 62 1.71 4.79 16.99
CA THR A 62 1.24 4.10 18.21
C THR A 62 1.11 2.59 17.98
N THR A 63 0.55 2.19 16.84
CA THR A 63 0.27 0.78 16.52
C THR A 63 1.31 0.13 15.62
N GLY A 64 2.13 0.92 14.93
CA GLY A 64 3.05 0.43 13.91
C GLY A 64 2.36 -0.02 12.62
N SER A 65 1.04 0.18 12.49
CA SER A 65 0.28 -0.25 11.32
C SER A 65 0.55 0.64 10.11
N VAL A 66 0.66 0.04 8.93
CA VAL A 66 0.72 0.79 7.67
C VAL A 66 -0.67 1.37 7.37
N LEU A 67 -0.73 2.69 7.19
CA LEU A 67 -1.94 3.46 6.89
C LEU A 67 -2.09 3.79 5.40
N GLY A 68 -0.99 3.75 4.64
CA GLY A 68 -0.97 4.09 3.22
C GLY A 68 0.38 3.78 2.59
N THR A 69 0.40 3.70 1.26
CA THR A 69 1.62 3.48 0.47
C THR A 69 1.65 4.40 -0.75
N ILE A 70 2.83 4.88 -1.13
CA ILE A 70 3.07 5.63 -2.38
C ILE A 70 4.29 5.02 -3.06
N THR A 71 4.24 4.82 -4.38
CA THR A 71 5.41 4.45 -5.17
C THR A 71 5.67 5.55 -6.19
N VAL A 72 6.86 6.14 -6.11
CA VAL A 72 7.32 7.20 -7.02
C VAL A 72 8.17 6.59 -8.13
N TYR A 73 7.89 6.96 -9.37
CA TYR A 73 8.64 6.54 -10.55
C TYR A 73 9.41 7.74 -11.12
N SER A 74 10.62 7.51 -11.62
CA SER A 74 11.30 8.50 -12.45
C SER A 74 10.58 8.64 -13.79
N PRO A 75 10.61 9.82 -14.45
CA PRO A 75 10.06 10.02 -15.78
C PRO A 75 10.61 9.06 -16.84
#